data_AF-A0A8J7DTP3-F1
#
_entry.id   AF-A0A8J7DTP3-F1
#
_cell.length_a   1.000
_cell.length_b   1.000
_cell.length_c   1.000
_cell.angle_alpha   90.00
_cell.angle_beta   90.00
_cell.angle_gamma   90.00
#
_symmetry.space_group_name_H-M   'P 1'
#
loop_
_entity.id
_entity.type
_entity.pdbx_description
1 polymer ?
#
loop_
_entity_poly.entity_id
_entity_poly.type
_entity_poly.pdbx_seq_one_letter_code
_entity_poly.pdbx_strand_id
1 'polypeptide(L)'
;MCAKSQGAPGSMDCIEASGGYKIVRNSSCFQNMTDDSCSSSPLRRQPKQRRGQQRVEKILEAAALVFDEVGYEAATTHQIAERAGTAIGSLYQFFPDKAAIFNAMELRHTERVAALWSQVNTEEYWRLPLNEMLEKLVLAIGKLFEHPVSRVMFIEFYTARDRFQTIDDSMTQGAIDFLSNILHQCNPALLKDQRDLMAEVCVHSGNALMLAALRQPDEERRRNITQQIPVLLVAYLTPHVGDQSHGHVMNVMICPHCASPDLAKNGRRRGKQCYLCKACGRQFVNPRLTSEPS
;
A
#
# COMPACT_ATOMS: atom_id res chain seq x y z
N MET A 1 -20.28 45.96 45.08
CA MET A 1 -21.64 45.39 45.06
C MET A 1 -22.11 45.28 43.62
N CYS A 2 -22.61 44.11 43.24
CA CYS A 2 -23.10 43.73 41.91
C CYS A 2 -24.10 44.73 41.28
N ALA A 3 -24.10 44.83 39.94
CA ALA A 3 -25.12 44.17 39.10
C ALA A 3 -24.99 44.47 37.58
N LYS A 4 -25.02 43.37 36.79
CA LYS A 4 -25.76 43.12 35.52
C LYS A 4 -25.44 44.05 34.32
N SER A 5 -25.32 43.61 33.05
CA SER A 5 -26.07 42.61 32.28
C SER A 5 -25.41 42.35 30.89
N GLN A 6 -25.45 41.08 30.44
CA GLN A 6 -25.80 40.55 29.10
C GLN A 6 -25.36 41.25 27.79
N GLY A 7 -24.78 40.46 26.87
CA GLY A 7 -24.85 40.70 25.41
C GLY A 7 -23.66 40.16 24.57
N ALA A 8 -23.79 38.95 24.01
CA ALA A 8 -23.19 38.60 22.70
C ALA A 8 -24.13 39.16 21.59
N PRO A 9 -23.79 39.28 20.28
CA PRO A 9 -22.81 38.49 19.49
C PRO A 9 -22.05 39.24 18.34
N GLY A 10 -21.07 38.55 17.73
CA GLY A 10 -20.88 38.46 16.27
C GLY A 10 -20.29 39.64 15.47
N SER A 11 -19.02 39.51 15.05
CA SER A 11 -18.60 39.79 13.67
C SER A 11 -17.26 39.11 13.38
N MET A 12 -17.33 38.03 12.59
CA MET A 12 -16.22 37.41 11.87
C MET A 12 -15.82 38.35 10.73
N ASP A 13 -14.60 38.89 10.78
CA ASP A 13 -13.97 39.43 9.59
C ASP A 13 -13.34 38.28 8.80
N CYS A 14 -13.90 38.06 7.62
CA CYS A 14 -13.45 37.13 6.61
C CYS A 14 -12.06 37.55 6.08
N ILE A 15 -11.09 36.65 6.16
CA ILE A 15 -9.97 36.61 5.22
C ILE A 15 -10.00 35.26 4.53
N GLU A 16 -10.47 35.27 3.28
CA GLU A 16 -10.35 34.14 2.35
C GLU A 16 -8.88 33.93 1.96
N ALA A 17 -8.41 32.70 2.10
CA ALA A 17 -7.27 32.18 1.35
C ALA A 17 -7.52 30.70 1.01
N SER A 18 -8.12 30.54 -0.17
CA SER A 18 -8.08 29.45 -1.16
C SER A 18 -7.36 28.13 -0.79
N GLY A 19 -8.10 27.02 -0.91
CA GLY A 19 -7.54 25.72 -1.28
C GLY A 19 -7.49 24.63 -0.20
N GLY A 20 -8.57 24.44 0.58
CA GLY A 20 -8.68 23.34 1.54
C GLY A 20 -9.35 22.10 0.94
N TYR A 21 -8.60 20.99 0.81
CA TYR A 21 -9.21 19.67 0.83
C TYR A 21 -9.41 19.26 2.30
N LYS A 22 -10.67 19.17 2.72
CA LYS A 22 -11.06 18.53 3.99
C LYS A 22 -11.31 17.06 3.70
N ILE A 23 -10.44 16.18 4.20
CA ILE A 23 -10.72 14.75 4.29
C ILE A 23 -11.20 14.44 5.71
N VAL A 24 -12.31 13.69 5.78
CA VAL A 24 -13.03 13.29 6.98
C VAL A 24 -12.14 12.45 7.90
N ARG A 25 -12.33 12.65 9.22
CA ARG A 25 -11.49 12.19 10.33
C ARG A 25 -11.71 10.70 10.71
N ASN A 26 -10.66 10.09 11.26
CA ASN A 26 -10.43 8.73 11.82
C ASN A 26 -10.00 7.66 10.79
N SER A 27 -8.87 6.92 10.96
CA SER A 27 -8.27 6.37 12.20
C SER A 27 -6.72 6.40 12.23
N SER A 28 -6.19 7.29 13.09
CA SER A 28 -5.05 7.17 14.02
C SER A 28 -3.90 6.14 13.83
N CYS A 29 -3.18 6.14 12.71
CA CYS A 29 -1.78 5.65 12.72
C CYS A 29 -0.82 6.52 11.90
N PHE A 30 -1.32 7.23 10.87
CA PHE A 30 -0.52 8.15 10.05
C PHE A 30 -0.26 9.54 10.64
N GLN A 31 -0.85 9.87 11.80
CA GLN A 31 -0.83 11.24 12.34
C GLN A 31 0.29 11.55 13.33
N ASN A 32 1.13 10.57 13.70
CA ASN A 32 2.28 10.83 14.58
C ASN A 32 3.58 11.16 13.82
N MET A 33 3.51 11.39 12.50
CA MET A 33 4.68 11.73 11.67
C MET A 33 4.92 13.24 11.48
N THR A 34 4.15 14.14 12.11
CA THR A 34 4.29 15.58 11.85
C THR A 34 4.57 16.48 13.06
N ASP A 35 4.84 15.94 14.26
CA ASP A 35 4.96 16.79 15.45
C ASP A 35 6.29 16.73 16.24
N ASP A 36 7.34 16.06 15.74
CA ASP A 36 8.68 16.26 16.31
C ASP A 36 9.81 15.93 15.32
N SER A 37 10.06 16.82 14.36
CA SER A 37 11.41 16.96 13.79
C SER A 37 11.66 18.40 13.36
N CYS A 38 12.77 18.94 13.86
CA CYS A 38 13.22 20.30 13.62
C CYS A 38 13.37 20.54 12.10
N SER A 39 12.64 21.53 11.59
CA SER A 39 12.48 21.81 10.17
C SER A 39 13.76 22.32 9.50
N SER A 40 14.51 21.42 8.89
CA SER A 40 15.44 21.78 7.81
C SER A 40 14.77 21.47 6.46
N SER A 41 14.06 22.45 5.91
CA SER A 41 13.53 22.36 4.55
C SER A 41 14.69 22.02 3.59
N PRO A 42 14.63 20.93 2.80
CA PRO A 42 15.70 20.57 1.86
C PRO A 42 15.87 21.64 0.76
N LEU A 43 14.84 22.48 0.57
CA LEU A 43 14.88 23.65 -0.29
C LEU A 43 15.39 24.88 0.46
N ARG A 44 16.40 25.54 -0.11
CA ARG A 44 16.88 26.86 0.36
C ARG A 44 15.88 27.99 0.10
N ARG A 45 15.05 27.84 -0.94
CA ARG A 45 13.91 28.73 -1.25
C ARG A 45 12.72 27.89 -1.69
N GLN A 46 11.60 28.02 -0.97
CA GLN A 46 10.36 27.38 -1.39
C GLN A 46 9.70 28.16 -2.54
N PRO A 47 9.47 27.53 -3.70
CA PRO A 47 8.81 28.20 -4.82
C PRO A 47 7.32 28.43 -4.52
N LYS A 48 6.92 29.69 -4.36
CA LYS A 48 5.50 30.08 -4.20
C LYS A 48 4.71 30.12 -5.51
N GLN A 49 5.40 30.33 -6.63
CA GLN A 49 4.78 30.46 -7.94
C GLN A 49 4.83 29.15 -8.72
N ARG A 50 3.79 28.87 -9.52
CA ARG A 50 3.67 27.66 -10.37
C ARG A 50 4.91 27.38 -11.21
N ARG A 51 5.54 28.44 -11.75
CA ARG A 51 6.76 28.33 -12.56
C ARG A 51 7.97 27.81 -11.75
N GLY A 52 8.08 28.20 -10.48
CA GLY A 52 9.14 27.72 -9.59
C GLY A 52 8.93 26.26 -9.20
N GLN A 53 7.68 25.85 -8.94
CA GLN A 53 7.34 24.45 -8.65
C GLN A 53 7.65 23.54 -9.83
N GLN A 54 7.26 23.92 -11.04
CA GLN A 54 7.60 23.20 -12.27
C GLN A 54 9.10 23.05 -12.48
N ARG A 55 9.88 24.06 -12.09
CA ARG A 55 11.34 24.01 -12.21
C ARG A 55 11.94 23.03 -11.20
N VAL A 56 11.45 23.02 -9.96
CA VAL A 56 11.85 22.00 -8.96
C VAL A 56 11.57 20.60 -9.50
N GLU A 57 10.36 20.34 -10.02
CA GLU A 57 10.05 19.00 -10.55
C GLU A 57 10.94 18.57 -11.70
N LYS A 58 11.23 19.48 -12.65
CA LYS A 58 12.19 19.19 -13.73
C LYS A 58 13.59 18.86 -13.19
N ILE A 59 14.04 19.53 -12.14
CA ILE A 59 15.33 19.25 -11.51
C ILE A 59 15.30 17.87 -10.84
N LEU A 60 14.24 17.52 -10.11
CA LEU A 60 14.12 16.22 -9.43
C LEU A 60 14.05 15.07 -10.44
N GLU A 61 13.27 15.21 -11.52
CA GLU A 61 13.21 14.21 -12.59
C GLU A 61 14.56 14.05 -13.31
N ALA A 62 15.22 15.17 -13.64
CA ALA A 62 16.55 15.14 -14.23
C ALA A 62 17.58 14.48 -13.30
N ALA A 63 17.52 14.78 -12.00
CA ALA A 63 18.38 14.16 -11.00
C ALA A 63 18.18 12.65 -10.95
N ALA A 64 16.94 12.19 -10.94
CA ALA A 64 16.63 10.77 -10.99
C ALA A 64 17.24 10.09 -12.22
N LEU A 65 17.08 10.66 -13.41
CA LEU A 65 17.66 10.09 -14.63
C LEU A 65 19.19 10.07 -14.60
N VAL A 66 19.83 11.13 -14.08
CA VAL A 66 21.29 11.16 -13.94
C VAL A 66 21.76 10.12 -12.91
N PHE A 67 21.06 9.95 -11.79
CA PHE A 67 21.37 8.92 -10.79
C PHE A 67 21.22 7.51 -11.37
N ASP A 68 20.20 7.26 -12.18
CA ASP A 68 19.96 5.97 -12.85
C ASP A 68 21.07 5.63 -13.86
N GLU A 69 21.61 6.63 -14.56
CA GLU A 69 22.62 6.44 -15.61
C GLU A 69 24.05 6.27 -15.11
N VAL A 70 24.48 7.11 -14.16
CA VAL A 70 25.89 7.14 -13.70
C VAL A 70 26.06 6.75 -12.24
N GLY A 71 24.97 6.51 -11.52
CA GLY A 71 24.97 6.28 -10.08
C GLY A 71 25.06 7.57 -9.27
N TYR A 72 24.58 7.52 -8.03
CA TYR A 72 24.55 8.68 -7.14
C TYR A 72 25.93 9.32 -6.94
N GLU A 73 26.99 8.52 -6.71
CA GLU A 73 28.33 9.06 -6.39
C GLU A 73 28.93 9.86 -7.55
N ALA A 74 28.86 9.33 -8.77
CA ALA A 74 29.44 9.97 -9.95
C ALA A 74 28.59 11.14 -10.48
N ALA A 75 27.30 11.20 -10.12
CA ALA A 75 26.43 12.28 -10.52
C ALA A 75 26.87 13.63 -9.93
N THR A 76 26.83 14.67 -10.77
CA THR A 76 27.17 16.06 -10.41
C THR A 76 25.97 16.99 -10.58
N THR A 77 25.91 18.06 -9.78
CA THR A 77 24.89 19.12 -9.92
C THR A 77 24.93 19.79 -11.29
N HIS A 78 26.10 19.81 -11.95
CA HIS A 78 26.24 20.30 -13.32
C HIS A 78 25.50 19.41 -14.33
N GLN A 79 25.69 18.09 -14.31
CA GLN A 79 24.96 17.15 -15.17
C GLN A 79 23.45 17.25 -14.95
N ILE A 80 23.02 17.37 -13.69
CA ILE A 80 21.60 17.51 -13.34
C ILE A 80 21.04 18.82 -13.90
N ALA A 81 21.76 19.95 -13.76
CA ALA A 81 21.32 21.24 -14.28
C ALA A 81 21.21 21.23 -15.81
N GLU A 82 22.22 20.67 -16.49
CA GLU A 82 22.23 20.49 -17.94
C GLU A 82 21.04 19.65 -18.41
N ARG A 83 20.82 18.48 -17.79
CA ARG A 83 19.70 17.59 -18.10
C ARG A 83 18.34 18.25 -17.85
N ALA A 84 18.20 19.03 -16.79
CA ALA A 84 16.99 19.76 -16.47
C ALA A 84 16.74 20.98 -17.40
N GLY A 85 17.69 21.32 -18.27
CA GLY A 85 17.64 22.53 -19.09
C GLY A 85 17.61 23.81 -18.24
N THR A 86 18.31 23.82 -17.10
CA THR A 86 18.36 24.96 -16.18
C THR A 86 19.78 25.46 -15.97
N ALA A 87 19.93 26.78 -15.77
CA ALA A 87 21.24 27.34 -15.43
C ALA A 87 21.70 26.83 -14.05
N ILE A 88 22.98 26.49 -13.91
CA ILE A 88 23.54 25.97 -12.66
C ILE A 88 23.27 26.89 -11.47
N GLY A 89 23.36 28.21 -11.66
CA GLY A 89 23.03 29.19 -10.62
C GLY A 89 21.56 29.17 -10.21
N SER A 90 20.64 28.80 -11.11
CA SER A 90 19.21 28.61 -10.77
C SER A 90 18.97 27.35 -9.96
N LEU A 91 19.71 26.26 -10.22
CA LEU A 91 19.65 25.06 -9.39
C LEU A 91 20.09 25.38 -7.96
N TYR A 92 21.21 26.07 -7.79
CA TYR A 92 21.75 26.46 -6.47
C TYR A 92 20.85 27.44 -5.68
N GLN A 93 19.88 28.10 -6.33
CA GLN A 93 18.86 28.87 -5.62
C GLN A 93 17.87 27.98 -4.85
N PHE A 94 17.65 26.76 -5.32
CA PHE A 94 16.74 25.79 -4.70
C PHE A 94 17.50 24.79 -3.83
N PHE A 95 18.61 24.24 -4.37
CA PHE A 95 19.33 23.12 -3.75
C PHE A 95 20.80 23.51 -3.53
N PRO A 96 21.26 23.58 -2.27
CA PRO A 96 22.66 23.94 -1.98
C PRO A 96 23.66 22.88 -2.47
N ASP A 97 23.26 21.61 -2.53
CA ASP A 97 24.12 20.48 -2.91
C ASP A 97 23.30 19.31 -3.47
N LYS A 98 23.98 18.21 -3.84
CA LYS A 98 23.39 16.98 -4.37
C LYS A 98 22.54 16.23 -3.33
N ALA A 99 22.91 16.30 -2.04
CA ALA A 99 22.16 15.64 -0.97
C ALA A 99 20.80 16.32 -0.76
N ALA A 100 20.73 17.64 -0.84
CA ALA A 100 19.48 18.39 -0.78
C ALA A 100 18.51 18.04 -1.93
N ILE A 101 19.05 17.74 -3.13
CA ILE A 101 18.24 17.24 -4.25
C ILE A 101 17.67 15.85 -3.93
N PHE A 102 18.52 14.96 -3.42
CA PHE A 102 18.12 13.60 -3.03
C PHE A 102 17.04 13.61 -1.95
N ASN A 103 17.21 14.40 -0.88
CA ASN A 103 16.22 14.53 0.20
C ASN A 103 14.89 15.11 -0.32
N ALA A 104 14.93 16.00 -1.31
CA ALA A 104 13.71 16.50 -1.95
C ALA A 104 13.04 15.46 -2.86
N MET A 105 13.83 14.60 -3.53
CA MET A 105 13.31 13.45 -4.27
C MET A 105 12.64 12.44 -3.34
N GLU A 106 13.24 12.18 -2.18
CA GLU A 106 12.68 11.34 -1.12
C GLU A 106 11.31 11.86 -0.68
N LEU A 107 11.23 13.14 -0.28
CA LEU A 107 9.97 13.76 0.11
C LEU A 107 8.91 13.64 -1.00
N ARG A 108 9.31 13.90 -2.25
CA ARG A 108 8.40 13.77 -3.39
C ARG A 108 7.93 12.32 -3.59
N HIS A 109 8.79 11.34 -3.37
CA HIS A 109 8.41 9.93 -3.42
C HIS A 109 7.39 9.60 -2.31
N THR A 110 7.65 10.02 -1.08
CA THR A 110 6.72 9.82 0.06
C THR A 110 5.35 10.45 -0.20
N GLU A 111 5.29 11.67 -0.74
CA GLU A 111 4.03 12.32 -1.14
C GLU A 111 3.25 11.48 -2.17
N ARG A 112 3.95 10.90 -3.15
CA ARG A 112 3.34 10.06 -4.20
C ARG A 112 2.85 8.72 -3.65
N VAL A 113 3.61 8.11 -2.74
CA VAL A 113 3.21 6.89 -2.04
C VAL A 113 1.97 7.15 -1.19
N ALA A 114 1.94 8.23 -0.40
CA ALA A 114 0.79 8.62 0.39
C ALA A 114 -0.47 8.86 -0.47
N ALA A 115 -0.31 9.52 -1.62
CA ALA A 115 -1.40 9.71 -2.58
C ALA A 115 -1.91 8.37 -3.15
N LEU A 116 -1.01 7.45 -3.48
CA LEU A 116 -1.38 6.11 -3.95
C LEU A 116 -2.13 5.33 -2.88
N TRP A 117 -1.63 5.29 -1.65
CA TRP A 117 -2.32 4.64 -0.52
C TRP A 117 -3.70 5.24 -0.29
N SER A 118 -3.84 6.56 -0.34
CA SER A 118 -5.16 7.21 -0.22
C SER A 118 -6.13 6.81 -1.34
N GLN A 119 -5.65 6.54 -2.55
CA GLN A 119 -6.49 6.11 -3.67
C GLN A 119 -6.99 4.67 -3.53
N VAL A 120 -6.15 3.79 -2.95
CA VAL A 120 -6.46 2.37 -2.79
C VAL A 120 -7.05 2.01 -1.42
N ASN A 121 -7.06 2.95 -0.46
CA ASN A 121 -7.66 2.77 0.86
C ASN A 121 -9.15 3.14 0.89
N THR A 122 -9.96 2.51 0.03
CA THR A 122 -11.40 2.77 -0.03
C THR A 122 -12.20 1.49 0.16
N GLU A 123 -13.43 1.64 0.66
CA GLU A 123 -14.37 0.53 0.84
C GLU A 123 -14.69 -0.20 -0.46
N GLU A 124 -14.81 0.52 -1.56
CA GLU A 124 -14.96 -0.07 -2.88
C GLU A 124 -13.78 -0.95 -3.25
N TYR A 125 -12.56 -0.54 -2.87
CA TYR A 125 -11.33 -1.24 -3.25
C TYR A 125 -11.15 -2.56 -2.50
N TRP A 126 -11.30 -2.57 -1.17
CA TRP A 126 -11.09 -3.80 -0.38
C TRP A 126 -12.27 -4.78 -0.43
N ARG A 127 -13.39 -4.38 -1.05
CA ARG A 127 -14.52 -5.28 -1.38
C ARG A 127 -14.36 -6.02 -2.70
N LEU A 128 -13.37 -5.68 -3.52
CA LEU A 128 -13.08 -6.42 -4.73
C LEU A 128 -12.68 -7.86 -4.41
N PRO A 129 -12.91 -8.82 -5.32
CA PRO A 129 -12.31 -10.13 -5.23
C PRO A 129 -10.80 -10.03 -4.99
N LEU A 130 -10.25 -10.88 -4.11
CA LEU A 130 -8.85 -10.78 -3.66
C LEU A 130 -7.84 -10.70 -4.83
N ASN A 131 -8.07 -11.47 -5.90
CA ASN A 131 -7.24 -11.44 -7.10
C ASN A 131 -7.28 -10.09 -7.80
N GLU A 132 -8.48 -9.55 -8.03
CA GLU A 132 -8.67 -8.27 -8.69
C GLU A 132 -8.08 -7.12 -7.85
N MET A 133 -8.26 -7.17 -6.52
CA MET A 133 -7.68 -6.20 -5.60
C MET A 133 -6.15 -6.18 -5.69
N LEU A 134 -5.50 -7.35 -5.60
CA LEU A 134 -4.04 -7.44 -5.62
C LEU A 134 -3.45 -7.13 -7.00
N GLU A 135 -4.11 -7.53 -8.09
CA GLU A 135 -3.71 -7.15 -9.46
C GLU A 135 -3.75 -5.63 -9.64
N LYS A 136 -4.83 -4.97 -9.23
CA LYS A 136 -4.94 -3.51 -9.28
C LYS A 136 -3.90 -2.82 -8.40
N LEU A 137 -3.58 -3.40 -7.23
CA LEU A 137 -2.60 -2.82 -6.30
C LEU A 137 -1.20 -2.87 -6.90
N VAL A 138 -0.79 -4.03 -7.40
CA VAL A 138 0.51 -4.20 -8.05
C VAL A 138 0.61 -3.35 -9.31
N LEU A 139 -0.48 -3.22 -10.10
CA LEU A 139 -0.51 -2.33 -11.25
C LEU A 139 -0.34 -0.86 -10.86
N ALA A 140 -1.01 -0.40 -9.80
CA ALA A 140 -0.87 0.97 -9.29
C ALA A 140 0.57 1.25 -8.81
N ILE A 141 1.17 0.31 -8.09
CA ILE A 141 2.57 0.38 -7.65
C ILE A 141 3.52 0.38 -8.86
N GLY A 142 3.25 -0.44 -9.89
CA GLY A 142 4.00 -0.44 -11.14
C GLY A 142 4.00 0.94 -11.81
N LYS A 143 2.82 1.58 -11.91
CA LYS A 143 2.68 2.95 -12.43
C LYS A 143 3.44 3.99 -11.60
N LEU A 144 3.48 3.83 -10.27
CA LEU A 144 4.29 4.71 -9.42
C LEU A 144 5.77 4.68 -9.84
N PHE A 145 6.30 3.51 -10.16
CA PHE A 145 7.70 3.32 -10.58
C PHE A 145 7.98 3.59 -12.08
N GLU A 146 6.96 3.92 -12.88
CA GLU A 146 7.20 4.54 -14.19
C GLU A 146 7.85 5.92 -14.03
N HIS A 147 7.56 6.61 -12.92
CA HIS A 147 8.20 7.87 -12.60
C HIS A 147 9.62 7.68 -12.07
N PRO A 148 10.63 8.34 -12.67
CA PRO A 148 12.03 8.05 -12.41
C PRO A 148 12.41 8.34 -10.96
N VAL A 149 11.87 9.42 -10.36
CA VAL A 149 12.09 9.75 -8.94
C VAL A 149 11.69 8.58 -8.04
N SER A 150 10.48 8.05 -8.20
CA SER A 150 9.98 6.97 -7.35
C SER A 150 10.71 5.65 -7.59
N ARG A 151 11.09 5.37 -8.84
CA ARG A 151 11.89 4.18 -9.18
C ARG A 151 13.27 4.22 -8.53
N VAL A 152 14.00 5.32 -8.71
CA VAL A 152 15.34 5.49 -8.16
C VAL A 152 15.30 5.46 -6.64
N MET A 153 14.35 6.17 -6.01
CA MET A 153 14.19 6.14 -4.55
C MET A 153 13.97 4.71 -4.02
N PHE A 154 13.10 3.94 -4.68
CA PHE A 154 12.87 2.55 -4.28
C PHE A 154 14.13 1.67 -4.44
N ILE A 155 14.83 1.77 -5.57
CA ILE A 155 16.06 0.98 -5.80
C ILE A 155 17.15 1.36 -4.78
N GLU A 156 17.38 2.66 -4.58
CA GLU A 156 18.37 3.18 -3.64
C GLU A 156 18.05 2.74 -2.21
N PHE A 157 16.78 2.75 -1.80
CA PHE A 157 16.35 2.31 -0.47
C PHE A 157 16.79 0.86 -0.15
N TYR A 158 16.75 -0.04 -1.15
CA TYR A 158 17.16 -1.43 -0.97
C TYR A 158 18.64 -1.71 -1.27
N THR A 159 19.35 -0.81 -1.95
CA THR A 159 20.73 -1.08 -2.41
C THR A 159 21.79 -0.21 -1.75
N ALA A 160 21.41 0.93 -1.17
CA ALA A 160 22.31 1.88 -0.52
C ALA A 160 21.58 2.62 0.62
N ARG A 161 21.13 1.83 1.59
CA ARG A 161 20.28 2.30 2.70
C ARG A 161 20.94 3.38 3.55
N ASP A 162 22.26 3.38 3.66
CA ASP A 162 23.08 4.37 4.38
C ASP A 162 22.96 5.80 3.83
N ARG A 163 22.44 5.97 2.60
CA ARG A 163 22.19 7.28 2.01
C ARG A 163 20.98 8.00 2.60
N PHE A 164 20.04 7.26 3.17
CA PHE A 164 18.83 7.83 3.74
C PHE A 164 19.12 8.30 5.16
N GLN A 165 19.14 9.61 5.35
CA GLN A 165 19.50 10.25 6.62
C GLN A 165 18.39 10.12 7.68
N THR A 166 17.13 9.99 7.25
CA THR A 166 15.94 10.04 8.10
C THR A 166 14.93 8.92 7.86
N ILE A 167 15.13 8.06 6.85
CA ILE A 167 14.27 6.88 6.65
C ILE A 167 14.78 5.75 7.56
N ASP A 168 14.29 5.74 8.79
CA ASP A 168 14.10 4.49 9.53
C ASP A 168 13.20 3.55 8.71
N ASP A 169 13.13 2.25 8.99
CA ASP A 169 12.35 1.20 8.27
C ASP A 169 10.86 1.54 7.92
N SER A 170 10.37 2.71 8.32
CA SER A 170 9.12 3.42 7.98
C SER A 170 8.54 3.19 6.60
N MET A 171 9.31 3.14 5.50
CA MET A 171 8.75 2.90 4.17
C MET A 171 8.16 1.49 4.05
N THR A 172 8.94 0.49 4.44
CA THR A 172 8.49 -0.91 4.44
C THR A 172 7.43 -1.12 5.51
N GLN A 173 7.62 -0.57 6.71
CA GLN A 173 6.65 -0.68 7.80
C GLN A 173 5.30 -0.05 7.43
N GLY A 174 5.30 1.12 6.79
CA GLY A 174 4.06 1.77 6.35
C GLY A 174 3.28 0.93 5.33
N ALA A 175 3.97 0.22 4.44
CA ALA A 175 3.34 -0.73 3.53
C ALA A 175 2.79 -1.98 4.27
N ILE A 176 3.49 -2.47 5.30
CA ILE A 176 3.03 -3.58 6.16
C ILE A 176 1.76 -3.16 6.91
N ASP A 177 1.78 -2.01 7.57
CA ASP A 177 0.63 -1.48 8.32
C ASP A 177 -0.57 -1.26 7.40
N PHE A 178 -0.33 -0.74 6.20
CA PHE A 178 -1.34 -0.56 5.17
C PHE A 178 -1.99 -1.89 4.76
N LEU A 179 -1.18 -2.91 4.42
CA LEU A 179 -1.70 -4.21 4.02
C LEU A 179 -2.38 -4.92 5.19
N SER A 180 -1.84 -4.83 6.41
CA SER A 180 -2.46 -5.38 7.62
C SER A 180 -3.86 -4.78 7.84
N ASN A 181 -4.01 -3.46 7.66
CA ASN A 181 -5.32 -2.82 7.72
C ASN A 181 -6.29 -3.33 6.66
N ILE A 182 -5.86 -3.52 5.41
CA ILE A 182 -6.71 -4.11 4.36
C ILE A 182 -7.13 -5.53 4.75
N LEU A 183 -6.19 -6.37 5.19
CA LEU A 183 -6.50 -7.75 5.59
C LEU A 183 -7.50 -7.80 6.76
N HIS A 184 -7.45 -6.83 7.68
CA HIS A 184 -8.46 -6.68 8.72
C HIS A 184 -9.85 -6.37 8.15
N GLN A 185 -9.95 -5.51 7.14
CA GLN A 185 -11.24 -5.21 6.49
C GLN A 185 -11.79 -6.42 5.75
N CYS A 186 -10.93 -7.17 5.04
CA CYS A 186 -11.34 -8.37 4.30
C CYS A 186 -11.79 -9.51 5.24
N ASN A 187 -11.12 -9.68 6.38
CA ASN A 187 -11.51 -10.68 7.38
C ASN A 187 -11.26 -10.16 8.82
N PRO A 188 -12.30 -9.57 9.45
CA PRO A 188 -12.18 -9.07 10.81
C PRO A 188 -11.91 -10.15 11.86
N ALA A 189 -12.16 -11.43 11.55
CA ALA A 189 -11.93 -12.56 12.45
C ALA A 189 -10.47 -13.04 12.48
N LEU A 190 -9.59 -12.53 11.60
CA LEU A 190 -8.17 -12.85 11.65
C LEU A 190 -7.54 -12.32 12.95
N LEU A 191 -6.79 -13.19 13.63
CA LEU A 191 -6.01 -12.79 14.80
C LEU A 191 -4.95 -11.77 14.40
N LYS A 192 -4.75 -10.75 15.25
CA LYS A 192 -3.82 -9.64 14.99
C LYS A 192 -2.41 -10.12 14.61
N ASP A 193 -1.82 -11.02 15.39
CA ASP A 193 -0.45 -11.49 15.16
C ASP A 193 -0.33 -12.25 13.83
N GLN A 194 -1.34 -13.06 13.49
CA GLN A 194 -1.38 -13.76 12.20
C GLN A 194 -1.51 -12.78 11.03
N ARG A 195 -2.40 -11.80 11.16
CA ARG A 195 -2.63 -10.76 10.14
C ARG A 195 -1.38 -9.92 9.91
N ASP A 196 -0.73 -9.47 10.99
CA ASP A 196 0.46 -8.64 10.93
C ASP A 196 1.63 -9.43 10.28
N LEU A 197 1.84 -10.70 10.67
CA LEU A 197 2.82 -11.59 10.03
C LEU A 197 2.53 -11.81 8.54
N MET A 198 1.27 -12.02 8.18
CA MET A 198 0.88 -12.20 6.78
C MET A 198 1.15 -10.95 5.94
N ALA A 199 0.85 -9.77 6.48
CA ALA A 199 1.16 -8.51 5.83
C ALA A 199 2.68 -8.35 5.63
N GLU A 200 3.46 -8.65 6.65
CA GLU A 200 4.93 -8.62 6.61
C GLU A 200 5.49 -9.53 5.51
N VAL A 201 5.09 -10.81 5.49
CA VAL A 201 5.52 -11.78 4.47
C VAL A 201 5.17 -11.31 3.06
N CYS A 202 3.94 -10.81 2.86
CA CYS A 202 3.48 -10.31 1.56
C CYS A 202 4.29 -9.10 1.09
N VAL A 203 4.51 -8.12 1.97
CA VAL A 203 5.22 -6.89 1.63
C VAL A 203 6.69 -7.18 1.32
N HIS A 204 7.38 -7.97 2.14
CA HIS A 204 8.78 -8.31 1.86
C HIS A 204 8.93 -9.12 0.57
N SER A 205 8.06 -10.11 0.34
CA SER A 205 8.08 -10.91 -0.88
C SER A 205 7.79 -10.07 -2.13
N GLY A 206 6.78 -9.20 -2.05
CA GLY A 206 6.43 -8.27 -3.13
C GLY A 206 7.53 -7.27 -3.43
N ASN A 207 8.14 -6.68 -2.40
CA ASN A 207 9.24 -5.72 -2.56
C ASN A 207 10.48 -6.38 -3.17
N ALA A 208 10.82 -7.59 -2.75
CA ALA A 208 11.96 -8.34 -3.31
C ALA A 208 11.76 -8.62 -4.81
N LEU A 209 10.56 -9.08 -5.21
CA LEU A 209 10.24 -9.32 -6.62
C LEU A 209 10.16 -8.03 -7.43
N MET A 210 9.60 -6.96 -6.85
CA MET A 210 9.54 -5.64 -7.49
C MET A 210 10.95 -5.07 -7.72
N LEU A 211 11.83 -5.15 -6.72
CA LEU A 211 13.23 -4.74 -6.85
C LEU A 211 13.94 -5.56 -7.94
N ALA A 212 13.74 -6.88 -7.95
CA ALA A 212 14.29 -7.75 -8.97
C ALA A 212 13.80 -7.37 -10.37
N ALA A 213 12.52 -7.03 -10.52
CA ALA A 213 11.91 -6.57 -11.77
C ALA A 213 12.48 -5.22 -12.24
N LEU A 214 12.57 -4.23 -11.34
CA LEU A 214 13.07 -2.89 -11.67
C LEU A 214 14.54 -2.89 -12.10
N ARG A 215 15.33 -3.84 -11.60
CA ARG A 215 16.72 -4.05 -12.01
C ARG A 215 16.88 -4.83 -13.33
N GLN A 216 15.79 -5.35 -13.92
CA GLN A 216 15.87 -6.01 -15.22
C GLN A 216 15.90 -4.98 -16.36
N PRO A 217 16.92 -5.04 -17.24
CA PRO A 217 16.98 -4.17 -18.42
C PRO A 217 15.98 -4.61 -19.50
N ASP A 218 15.69 -5.90 -19.60
CA ASP A 218 14.70 -6.44 -20.54
C ASP A 218 13.28 -6.13 -20.05
N GLU A 219 12.54 -5.38 -20.87
CA GLU A 219 11.18 -4.95 -20.57
C GLU A 219 10.19 -6.11 -20.49
N GLU A 220 10.37 -7.15 -21.31
CA GLU A 220 9.52 -8.33 -21.26
C GLU A 220 9.74 -9.10 -19.97
N ARG A 221 11.00 -9.37 -19.64
CA ARG A 221 11.35 -10.02 -18.37
C ARG A 221 10.88 -9.23 -17.16
N ARG A 222 11.05 -7.91 -17.16
CA ARG A 222 10.55 -7.01 -16.11
C ARG A 222 9.05 -7.16 -15.92
N ARG A 223 8.26 -7.07 -17.01
CA ARG A 223 6.80 -7.25 -16.96
C ARG A 223 6.42 -8.63 -16.43
N ASN A 224 7.09 -9.68 -16.90
CA ASN A 224 6.82 -11.05 -16.49
C ASN A 224 7.03 -11.24 -14.98
N ILE A 225 8.11 -10.70 -14.40
CA ILE A 225 8.35 -10.76 -12.95
C ILE A 225 7.27 -9.98 -12.19
N THR A 226 6.95 -8.75 -12.61
CA THR A 226 5.92 -7.94 -11.94
C THR A 226 4.55 -8.63 -11.93
N GLN A 227 4.20 -9.32 -13.02
CA GLN A 227 2.94 -10.09 -13.11
C GLN A 227 2.89 -11.32 -12.20
N GLN A 228 4.03 -11.86 -11.74
CA GLN A 228 4.06 -12.97 -10.78
C GLN A 228 3.77 -12.52 -9.35
N ILE A 229 3.94 -11.23 -9.03
CA ILE A 229 3.67 -10.70 -7.68
C ILE A 229 2.23 -10.98 -7.24
N PRO A 230 1.17 -10.56 -7.96
CA PRO A 230 -0.19 -10.84 -7.51
C PRO A 230 -0.49 -12.34 -7.48
N VAL A 231 0.06 -13.14 -8.39
CA VAL A 231 -0.12 -14.61 -8.40
C VAL A 231 0.39 -15.24 -7.09
N LEU A 232 1.61 -14.87 -6.67
CA LEU A 232 2.20 -15.33 -5.41
C LEU A 232 1.37 -14.89 -4.21
N LEU A 233 1.02 -13.60 -4.14
CA LEU A 233 0.32 -13.03 -2.99
C LEU A 233 -1.11 -13.59 -2.87
N VAL A 234 -1.84 -13.74 -3.99
CA VAL A 234 -3.16 -14.37 -4.00
C VAL A 234 -3.08 -15.79 -3.48
N ALA A 235 -2.15 -16.61 -4.01
CA ALA A 235 -2.01 -18.01 -3.58
C ALA A 235 -1.73 -18.14 -2.08
N TYR A 236 -0.92 -17.23 -1.51
CA TYR A 236 -0.63 -17.20 -0.08
C TYR A 236 -1.81 -16.71 0.78
N LEU A 237 -2.56 -15.71 0.31
CA LEU A 237 -3.61 -15.03 1.07
C LEU A 237 -4.99 -15.69 0.96
N THR A 238 -5.31 -16.37 -0.15
CA THR A 238 -6.63 -16.98 -0.40
C THR A 238 -7.15 -17.85 0.76
N PRO A 239 -6.34 -18.70 1.43
CA PRO A 239 -6.83 -19.54 2.53
C PRO A 239 -7.34 -18.76 3.75
N HIS A 240 -7.01 -17.48 3.86
CA HIS A 240 -7.21 -16.67 5.07
C HIS A 240 -8.15 -15.48 4.84
N VAL A 241 -8.12 -14.89 3.64
CA VAL A 241 -8.87 -13.68 3.30
C VAL A 241 -9.60 -13.74 1.96
N GLY A 242 -9.44 -14.82 1.18
CA GLY A 242 -10.15 -14.96 -0.09
C GLY A 242 -11.66 -14.99 0.08
N ASP A 243 -12.41 -14.76 -0.99
CA ASP A 243 -13.88 -14.66 -1.06
C ASP A 243 -14.67 -15.82 -0.40
N GLN A 244 -13.99 -16.90 -0.01
CA GLN A 244 -14.54 -18.01 0.76
C GLN A 244 -14.50 -17.85 2.29
N SER A 245 -13.87 -16.78 2.79
CA SER A 245 -13.82 -16.49 4.23
C SER A 245 -15.17 -15.99 4.78
N HIS A 246 -16.10 -15.66 3.87
CA HIS A 246 -17.52 -15.46 4.17
C HIS A 246 -18.37 -16.38 3.27
N GLY A 247 -18.52 -17.64 3.66
CA GLY A 247 -19.72 -18.42 3.28
C GLY A 247 -19.64 -19.42 2.13
N HIS A 248 -18.46 -19.91 1.73
CA HIS A 248 -18.39 -21.13 0.90
C HIS A 248 -17.26 -22.06 1.34
N VAL A 249 -17.39 -22.62 2.54
CA VAL A 249 -16.93 -24.00 2.72
C VAL A 249 -17.73 -24.79 1.69
N MET A 250 -17.10 -25.26 0.61
CA MET A 250 -17.59 -26.48 -0.02
C MET A 250 -17.64 -27.49 1.12
N ASN A 251 -18.82 -27.63 1.74
CA ASN A 251 -19.05 -28.57 2.81
C ASN A 251 -18.95 -29.95 2.17
N VAL A 252 -17.71 -30.40 1.98
CA VAL A 252 -17.39 -31.77 1.63
C VAL A 252 -17.91 -32.57 2.81
N MET A 253 -19.11 -33.12 2.61
CA MET A 253 -19.75 -33.95 3.60
C MET A 253 -18.88 -35.20 3.72
N ILE A 254 -18.27 -35.40 4.88
CA ILE A 254 -17.43 -36.56 5.17
C ILE A 254 -18.18 -37.56 6.05
N CYS A 255 -17.87 -38.85 5.92
CA CYS A 255 -18.44 -39.87 6.78
C CYS A 255 -18.03 -39.65 8.24
N PRO A 256 -18.96 -39.54 9.20
CA PRO A 256 -18.63 -39.35 10.61
C PRO A 256 -17.97 -40.58 11.26
N HIS A 257 -17.94 -41.72 10.55
CA HIS A 257 -17.35 -42.97 11.07
C HIS A 257 -15.94 -43.24 10.56
N CYS A 258 -15.56 -42.73 9.39
CA CYS A 258 -14.25 -43.02 8.78
C CYS A 258 -13.61 -41.84 8.04
N ALA A 259 -14.22 -40.65 8.11
CA ALA A 259 -13.78 -39.42 7.43
C ALA A 259 -13.70 -39.49 5.89
N SER A 260 -14.13 -40.58 5.25
CA SER A 260 -14.14 -40.69 3.79
C SER A 260 -15.11 -39.69 3.14
N PRO A 261 -14.72 -39.04 2.04
CA PRO A 261 -15.60 -38.17 1.26
C PRO A 261 -16.48 -38.94 0.26
N ASP A 262 -16.29 -40.25 0.08
CA ASP A 262 -17.03 -41.04 -0.90
C ASP A 262 -18.40 -41.48 -0.35
N LEU A 263 -19.40 -40.62 -0.55
CA LEU A 263 -20.76 -40.77 -0.06
C LEU A 263 -21.77 -40.90 -1.21
N ALA A 264 -22.74 -41.79 -1.03
CA ALA A 264 -23.92 -41.91 -1.91
C ALA A 264 -25.20 -41.55 -1.15
N LYS A 265 -26.14 -40.86 -1.81
CA LYS A 265 -27.47 -40.61 -1.25
C LYS A 265 -28.24 -41.93 -1.14
N ASN A 266 -28.80 -42.22 0.04
CA ASN A 266 -29.49 -43.48 0.31
C ASN A 266 -30.87 -43.26 0.94
N GLY A 267 -31.80 -42.73 0.16
CA GLY A 267 -33.18 -42.50 0.60
C GLY A 267 -33.32 -41.45 1.72
N ARG A 268 -34.48 -41.47 2.38
CA ARG A 268 -34.81 -40.55 3.48
C ARG A 268 -35.33 -41.33 4.70
N ARG A 269 -34.98 -40.88 5.91
CA ARG A 269 -35.47 -41.46 7.17
C ARG A 269 -36.00 -40.33 8.05
N ARG A 270 -37.26 -40.43 8.48
CA ARG A 270 -37.96 -39.38 9.26
C ARG A 270 -37.84 -37.99 8.60
N GLY A 271 -38.05 -37.93 7.29
CA GLY A 271 -37.99 -36.70 6.49
C GLY A 271 -36.57 -36.21 6.14
N LYS A 272 -35.51 -36.76 6.75
CA LYS A 272 -34.12 -36.30 6.53
C LYS A 272 -33.37 -37.16 5.52
N GLN A 273 -32.51 -36.53 4.72
CA GLN A 273 -31.66 -37.20 3.73
C GLN A 273 -30.62 -38.10 4.42
N CYS A 274 -30.59 -39.38 4.03
CA CYS A 274 -29.59 -40.34 4.49
C CYS A 274 -28.46 -40.49 3.45
N TYR A 275 -27.27 -40.81 3.95
CA TYR A 275 -26.05 -41.02 3.18
C TYR A 275 -25.45 -42.38 3.53
N LEU A 276 -24.92 -43.08 2.54
CA LEU A 276 -24.14 -44.31 2.66
C LEU A 276 -22.68 -43.98 2.32
N CYS A 277 -21.75 -44.31 3.21
CA CYS A 277 -20.32 -44.22 2.89
C CYS A 277 -19.87 -45.45 2.11
N LYS A 278 -19.28 -45.28 0.92
CA LYS A 278 -18.78 -46.40 0.12
C LYS A 278 -17.52 -47.04 0.70
N ALA A 279 -16.73 -46.29 1.47
CA ALA A 279 -15.51 -46.80 2.09
C ALA A 279 -15.78 -47.72 3.30
N CYS A 280 -16.73 -47.38 4.17
CA CYS A 280 -17.00 -48.16 5.39
C CYS A 280 -18.37 -48.84 5.42
N GLY A 281 -19.22 -48.64 4.41
CA GLY A 281 -20.56 -49.23 4.30
C GLY A 281 -21.58 -48.69 5.31
N ARG A 282 -21.22 -47.74 6.18
CA ARG A 282 -22.13 -47.22 7.21
C ARG A 282 -23.04 -46.14 6.67
N GLN A 283 -24.27 -46.13 7.19
CA GLN A 283 -25.30 -45.14 6.85
C GLN A 283 -25.46 -44.12 7.97
N PHE A 284 -25.66 -42.85 7.61
CA PHE A 284 -25.89 -41.77 8.56
C PHE A 284 -26.77 -40.68 7.95
N VAL A 285 -27.33 -39.82 8.80
CA VAL A 285 -28.11 -38.64 8.40
C VAL A 285 -27.22 -37.42 8.53
N ASN A 286 -27.33 -36.44 7.62
CA ASN A 286 -26.53 -35.21 7.71
C ASN A 286 -26.79 -34.51 9.06
N PRO A 287 -25.78 -34.37 9.95
CA PRO A 287 -25.96 -33.82 11.28
C PRO A 287 -26.21 -32.30 11.28
N ARG A 288 -25.95 -31.59 10.17
CA ARG A 288 -26.11 -30.11 10.09
C ARG A 288 -27.54 -29.63 9.80
N LEU A 289 -28.52 -30.54 9.77
CA LEU A 289 -29.95 -30.22 9.61
C LEU A 289 -30.76 -30.62 10.86
N THR A 290 -30.18 -30.45 12.05
CA THR A 290 -30.91 -30.56 13.32
C THR A 290 -31.25 -29.17 13.83
N SER A 291 -32.57 -28.97 14.00
CA SER A 291 -33.31 -27.89 14.70
C SER A 291 -33.39 -26.50 14.04
N GLU A 292 -34.48 -26.25 13.32
CA GLU A 292 -35.23 -24.99 13.48
C GLU A 292 -35.98 -25.06 14.83
N PRO A 293 -35.96 -24.02 15.69
CA PRO A 293 -36.80 -23.98 16.88
C PRO A 293 -38.23 -23.58 16.50
N SER A 294 -39.19 -24.22 17.17
CA SER A 294 -40.63 -23.93 17.13
C SER A 294 -40.97 -22.62 17.83
#